data_AF-A0A7C9MPA0-F1
#
_entry.id   AF-A0A7C9MPA0-F1
#
_cell.length_a   1.000
_cell.length_b   1.000
_cell.length_c   1.000
_cell.angle_alpha   90.00
_cell.angle_beta   90.00
_cell.angle_gamma   90.00
#
_symmetry.space_group_name_H-M   'P 1'
#
loop_
_entity.id
_entity.type
_entity.pdbx_description
1 polymer ?
#
loop_
_entity_poly.entity_id
_entity_poly.type
_entity_poly.pdbx_seq_one_letter_code
_entity_poly.pdbx_strand_id
1 'polypeptide(L)'
;MKVFFIRYKSSSTIFAFFLLLCSGLLAVSLDKIQNGTPLITEIDSSSYATCSALPCDHLLAKINSAKHRDIRLDIYQPYGAAVQIKWNVQQLGLSIFDAYPTPENTQLTRVSYLFKSLGGSGDVEIVLRMLNSHPFSYSKAVVFAESPLAVFSEYMKVALPVLLISLLALFFVPHKATPFVVVFFLMYCCYVVFAPSPKSGQMGDNRFYLPAAYELVRHGHLSLNNYTGKDSTHPFTILQKNKDDDFLNYYPAAVSIVIAPLVAWSETWLPPEERLADALAKIIAAASVAVFFLLCRRIGCTAGGSALLCGAFAFATSQFSIHAGGLYSHTITTFFALVALWILTLPSLTAMQALLLALLSVVGMACRHDFAFIILGCSITLLLRSRHLLFLYLGAMGALLVPTIYGANLLYGQWIPPYMLHHGPRNISVANLKAFAGLLISPNRGLFIYSPILAFGYIRAILAIAKPRKSTPLELGLAATTLSFLVLLTSFSMWWGGWSYGPRLFCSILGPLMVLTAMQLKDLVERPRGRALMVALLTLVLVWGAFVHTKGALIGDGWNGSPNNIDQHPERLWDVTDLQIFRDIKWLPILFRERILDFMPSS
;
A
#
# COMPACT_ATOMS: atom_id res chain seq x y z
N MET A 1 15.31 47.57 -5.03
CA MET A 1 14.45 46.37 -4.92
C MET A 1 14.29 45.69 -6.29
N LYS A 2 15.43 45.28 -6.88
CA LYS A 2 15.56 44.52 -8.14
C LYS A 2 16.40 43.29 -7.81
N VAL A 3 15.82 42.27 -7.19
CA VAL A 3 16.43 40.94 -7.00
C VAL A 3 15.28 39.92 -6.93
N PHE A 4 15.48 38.76 -7.57
CA PHE A 4 14.56 37.61 -7.70
C PHE A 4 13.55 37.61 -8.87
N PHE A 5 13.99 37.97 -10.08
CA PHE A 5 13.44 37.32 -11.28
C PHE A 5 14.42 36.22 -11.72
N ILE A 6 14.12 35.02 -11.24
CA ILE A 6 14.78 33.75 -11.55
C ILE A 6 14.66 33.50 -13.07
N ARG A 7 15.77 33.64 -13.81
CA ARG A 7 15.94 33.16 -15.21
C ARG A 7 15.94 31.62 -15.21
N TYR A 8 14.81 30.97 -14.98
CA TYR A 8 14.69 29.51 -15.10
C TYR A 8 13.42 29.16 -15.85
N LYS A 9 13.54 28.87 -17.14
CA LYS A 9 12.43 28.34 -17.93
C LYS A 9 12.94 27.32 -18.94
N SER A 10 13.12 26.07 -18.50
CA SER A 10 12.87 24.96 -19.41
C SER A 10 11.35 24.78 -19.49
N SER A 11 10.79 24.58 -20.69
CA SER A 11 9.34 24.38 -20.88
C SER A 11 8.77 23.28 -19.98
N SER A 12 9.58 22.29 -19.63
CA SER A 12 9.22 21.16 -18.77
C SER A 12 8.97 21.55 -17.30
N THR A 13 9.75 22.49 -16.75
CA THR A 13 9.56 22.99 -15.37
C THR A 13 8.28 23.81 -15.25
N ILE A 14 7.99 24.62 -16.27
CA ILE A 14 6.74 25.39 -16.36
C ILE A 14 5.54 24.44 -16.45
N PHE A 15 5.65 23.37 -17.24
CA PHE A 15 4.59 22.38 -17.41
C PHE A 15 4.31 21.60 -16.12
N ALA A 16 5.34 21.19 -15.37
CA ALA A 16 5.17 20.55 -14.06
C ALA A 16 4.50 21.49 -13.05
N PHE A 17 4.90 22.76 -13.04
CA PHE A 17 4.27 23.78 -12.22
C PHE A 17 2.80 24.01 -12.64
N PHE A 18 2.52 24.04 -13.93
CA PHE A 18 1.16 24.18 -14.46
C PHE A 18 0.28 22.98 -14.07
N LEU A 19 0.77 21.74 -14.17
CA LEU A 19 0.03 20.55 -13.74
C LEU A 19 -0.24 20.55 -12.24
N LEU A 20 0.72 20.97 -11.41
CA LEU A 20 0.49 21.11 -9.97
C LEU A 20 -0.50 22.25 -9.70
N LEU A 21 -0.37 23.39 -10.37
CA LEU A 21 -1.31 24.50 -10.23
C LEU A 21 -2.71 24.05 -10.64
N CYS A 22 -2.86 23.33 -11.75
CA CYS A 22 -4.13 22.73 -12.16
C CYS A 22 -4.62 21.70 -11.16
N SER A 23 -3.76 20.85 -10.59
CA SER A 23 -4.13 19.86 -9.58
C SER A 23 -4.54 20.49 -8.25
N GLY A 24 -3.84 21.54 -7.83
CA GLY A 24 -4.15 22.34 -6.64
C GLY A 24 -5.39 23.19 -6.85
N LEU A 25 -5.55 23.80 -8.02
CA LEU A 25 -6.77 24.48 -8.42
C LEU A 25 -7.93 23.50 -8.55
N LEU A 26 -7.73 22.27 -9.04
CA LEU A 26 -8.72 21.19 -9.03
C LEU A 26 -9.06 20.84 -7.57
N ALA A 27 -8.08 20.55 -6.72
CA ALA A 27 -8.32 20.23 -5.31
C ALA A 27 -9.05 21.35 -4.55
N VAL A 28 -8.78 22.62 -4.85
CA VAL A 28 -9.42 23.79 -4.23
C VAL A 28 -10.76 24.17 -4.90
N SER A 29 -10.90 24.00 -6.21
CA SER A 29 -12.17 24.29 -6.91
C SER A 29 -13.22 23.21 -6.70
N LEU A 30 -12.77 21.96 -6.51
CA LEU A 30 -13.61 20.83 -6.12
C LEU A 30 -14.09 20.92 -4.65
N ASP A 31 -13.59 21.85 -3.85
CA ASP A 31 -14.19 22.16 -2.52
C ASP A 31 -15.58 22.76 -2.61
N LYS A 32 -15.97 23.32 -3.75
CA LYS A 32 -17.38 23.67 -3.98
C LYS A 32 -18.25 22.47 -4.36
N ILE A 33 -17.64 21.33 -4.68
CA ILE A 33 -18.29 20.05 -5.04
C ILE A 33 -18.21 19.04 -3.86
N GLN A 34 -17.55 19.42 -2.75
CA GLN A 34 -17.10 18.57 -1.63
C GLN A 34 -18.19 17.77 -0.91
N ASN A 35 -19.41 18.23 -0.95
CA ASN A 35 -20.52 17.50 -0.39
C ASN A 35 -21.17 16.83 -1.59
N GLY A 36 -20.86 15.55 -1.80
CA GLY A 36 -21.67 14.71 -2.66
C GLY A 36 -23.16 14.97 -2.40
N THR A 37 -24.04 14.80 -3.38
CA THR A 37 -25.45 15.20 -3.21
C THR A 37 -26.01 14.54 -1.95
N PRO A 38 -26.41 15.33 -0.93
CA PRO A 38 -26.92 14.76 0.31
C PRO A 38 -28.19 14.01 -0.03
N LEU A 39 -28.19 12.70 0.25
CA LEU A 39 -29.38 11.86 0.11
C LEU A 39 -30.32 12.12 1.28
N ILE A 40 -29.74 12.35 2.46
CA ILE A 40 -30.43 12.67 3.70
C ILE A 40 -29.62 13.77 4.37
N THR A 41 -30.15 15.00 4.35
CA THR A 41 -29.45 16.21 4.81
C THR A 41 -29.28 16.29 6.31
N GLU A 42 -30.15 15.62 7.08
CA GLU A 42 -30.13 15.65 8.54
C GLU A 42 -30.96 14.49 9.10
N ILE A 43 -30.31 13.52 9.73
CA ILE A 43 -30.98 12.59 10.65
C ILE A 43 -30.96 13.30 12.00
N ASP A 44 -31.90 14.23 12.16
CA ASP A 44 -32.06 14.98 13.39
C ASP A 44 -32.43 14.01 14.51
N SER A 45 -31.59 13.96 15.53
CA SER A 45 -32.13 13.97 16.88
C SER A 45 -31.02 14.23 17.90
N SER A 46 -31.36 15.10 18.85
CA SER A 46 -30.81 15.16 20.20
C SER A 46 -31.03 13.86 21.01
N SER A 47 -31.04 12.70 20.34
CA SER A 47 -31.28 11.39 20.92
C SER A 47 -30.01 10.88 21.56
N TYR A 48 -30.07 10.70 22.87
CA TYR A 48 -29.26 9.70 23.52
C TYR A 48 -29.78 8.33 23.09
N ALA A 49 -29.05 7.63 22.23
CA ALA A 49 -29.31 6.20 22.06
C ALA A 49 -28.85 5.51 23.35
N THR A 50 -29.79 4.88 24.04
CA THR A 50 -29.53 4.08 25.24
C THR A 50 -30.05 2.67 25.01
N CYS A 51 -29.33 1.68 25.50
CA CYS A 51 -29.72 0.28 25.36
C CYS A 51 -29.81 -0.42 26.69
N SER A 52 -30.93 -1.10 26.89
CA SER A 52 -31.19 -1.97 28.04
C SER A 52 -30.57 -3.36 27.89
N ALA A 53 -30.25 -3.80 26.67
CA ALA A 53 -29.59 -5.06 26.35
C ALA A 53 -28.59 -4.86 25.19
N LEU A 54 -27.43 -5.50 25.26
CA LEU A 54 -26.32 -5.33 24.29
C LEU A 54 -25.95 -6.65 23.61
N PRO A 55 -25.46 -6.62 22.35
CA PRO A 55 -25.45 -5.46 21.46
C PRO A 55 -26.88 -5.10 21.00
N CYS A 56 -27.11 -3.85 20.63
CA CYS A 56 -28.40 -3.40 20.11
C CYS A 56 -28.24 -2.62 18.81
N ASP A 57 -29.24 -2.74 17.94
CA ASP A 57 -29.24 -2.20 16.59
C ASP A 57 -30.31 -1.09 16.50
N HIS A 58 -29.89 0.14 16.20
CA HIS A 58 -30.76 1.29 15.93
C HIS A 58 -30.71 1.62 14.44
N LEU A 59 -31.86 1.56 13.75
CA LEU A 59 -31.95 1.96 12.36
C LEU A 59 -31.77 3.48 12.24
N LEU A 60 -30.72 3.92 11.53
CA LEU A 60 -30.46 5.34 11.25
C LEU A 60 -31.19 5.82 9.99
N ALA A 61 -31.08 5.05 8.90
CA ALA A 61 -31.61 5.46 7.61
C ALA A 61 -31.86 4.25 6.69
N LYS A 62 -32.74 4.43 5.71
CA LYS A 62 -32.90 3.53 4.57
C LYS A 62 -32.62 4.31 3.28
N ILE A 63 -31.78 3.76 2.42
CA ILE A 63 -31.42 4.40 1.16
C ILE A 63 -31.50 3.41 0.00
N ASN A 64 -31.91 3.89 -1.17
CA ASN A 64 -31.90 3.07 -2.37
C ASN A 64 -30.52 3.15 -3.03
N SER A 65 -29.69 2.13 -2.84
CA SER A 65 -28.34 2.04 -3.39
C SER A 65 -28.31 1.64 -4.87
N ALA A 66 -29.44 1.26 -5.48
CA ALA A 66 -29.49 1.00 -6.92
C ALA A 66 -29.30 2.28 -7.74
N LYS A 67 -29.56 3.46 -7.15
CA LYS A 67 -29.36 4.78 -7.77
C LYS A 67 -27.97 5.38 -7.52
N HIS A 68 -27.23 4.87 -6.53
CA HIS A 68 -25.98 5.48 -6.05
C HIS A 68 -24.94 4.39 -5.72
N ARG A 69 -23.73 4.52 -6.28
CA ARG A 69 -22.69 3.47 -6.17
C ARG A 69 -21.85 3.55 -4.90
N ASP A 70 -21.51 4.76 -4.47
CA ASP A 70 -20.70 5.00 -3.29
C ASP A 70 -21.51 5.90 -2.34
N ILE A 71 -21.67 5.46 -1.10
CA ILE A 71 -22.43 6.14 -0.04
C ILE A 71 -21.49 6.46 1.10
N ARG A 72 -21.56 7.68 1.62
CA ARG A 72 -20.85 8.12 2.82
C ARG A 72 -21.84 8.50 3.92
N LEU A 73 -21.62 7.99 5.11
CA LEU A 73 -22.30 8.44 6.33
C LEU A 73 -21.32 9.27 7.15
N ASP A 74 -21.66 10.52 7.42
CA ASP A 74 -20.92 11.38 8.36
C ASP A 74 -21.73 11.55 9.65
N ILE A 75 -21.11 11.28 10.80
CA ILE A 75 -21.66 11.54 12.14
C ILE A 75 -20.84 12.66 12.79
N TYR A 76 -21.50 13.75 13.18
CA TYR A 76 -20.89 14.94 13.75
C TYR A 76 -20.99 14.95 15.27
N GLN A 77 -19.91 15.35 15.93
CA GLN A 77 -19.78 15.38 17.38
C GLN A 77 -20.21 14.07 18.08
N PRO A 78 -19.81 12.88 17.59
CA PRO A 78 -20.13 11.66 18.30
C PRO A 78 -19.40 11.63 19.65
N TYR A 79 -20.12 11.22 20.69
CA TYR A 79 -19.59 11.10 22.05
C TYR A 79 -20.31 9.98 22.80
N GLY A 80 -19.56 9.31 23.69
CA GLY A 80 -20.06 8.27 24.58
C GLY A 80 -19.79 6.86 24.07
N ALA A 81 -20.85 6.11 23.78
CA ALA A 81 -20.80 4.68 23.46
C ALA A 81 -19.87 4.31 22.28
N ALA A 82 -19.33 3.09 22.34
CA ALA A 82 -18.66 2.48 21.20
C ALA A 82 -19.71 1.97 20.20
N VAL A 83 -19.69 2.50 18.98
CA VAL A 83 -20.71 2.27 17.97
C VAL A 83 -20.10 1.72 16.70
N GLN A 84 -20.66 0.62 16.19
CA GLN A 84 -20.30 0.07 14.88
C GLN A 84 -21.44 0.32 13.89
N ILE A 85 -21.12 0.68 12.65
CA ILE A 85 -22.12 0.82 11.60
C ILE A 85 -22.26 -0.52 10.86
N LYS A 86 -23.51 -0.91 10.66
CA LYS A 86 -23.94 -2.11 9.96
C LYS A 86 -24.77 -1.70 8.76
N TRP A 87 -24.31 -2.10 7.57
CA TRP A 87 -24.96 -1.90 6.28
C TRP A 87 -25.73 -3.15 5.89
N ASN A 88 -27.04 -3.09 5.97
CA ASN A 88 -27.95 -4.18 5.67
C ASN A 88 -28.44 -4.09 4.22
N VAL A 89 -27.96 -4.99 3.36
CA VAL A 89 -28.34 -5.05 1.96
C VAL A 89 -29.53 -6.00 1.80
N GLN A 90 -30.75 -5.46 1.82
CA GLN A 90 -31.97 -6.27 1.92
C GLN A 90 -32.11 -7.29 0.78
N GLN A 91 -31.81 -6.88 -0.45
CA GLN A 91 -31.93 -7.75 -1.63
C GLN A 91 -30.98 -8.95 -1.61
N LEU A 92 -29.84 -8.83 -0.93
CA LEU A 92 -28.84 -9.90 -0.83
C LEU A 92 -28.95 -10.69 0.49
N GLY A 93 -29.75 -10.21 1.45
CA GLY A 93 -29.79 -10.77 2.80
C GLY A 93 -28.43 -10.68 3.52
N LEU A 94 -27.59 -9.70 3.16
CA LEU A 94 -26.24 -9.54 3.67
C LEU A 94 -26.14 -8.34 4.62
N SER A 95 -25.42 -8.52 5.73
CA SER A 95 -25.01 -7.44 6.64
C SER A 95 -23.50 -7.24 6.54
N ILE A 96 -23.07 -6.03 6.20
CA ILE A 96 -21.66 -5.64 6.14
C ILE A 96 -21.39 -4.69 7.31
N PHE A 97 -20.33 -4.93 8.06
CA PHE A 97 -19.94 -4.07 9.18
C PHE A 97 -18.76 -3.20 8.79
N ASP A 98 -18.76 -1.95 9.24
CA ASP A 98 -17.59 -1.09 9.10
C ASP A 98 -16.41 -1.59 9.93
N ALA A 99 -15.22 -1.23 9.44
CA ALA A 99 -13.96 -1.75 9.95
C ALA A 99 -13.65 -1.33 11.39
N TYR A 100 -14.24 -0.26 11.93
CA TYR A 100 -13.97 0.17 13.30
C TYR A 100 -15.24 0.64 14.00
N PRO A 101 -15.38 0.34 15.31
CA PRO A 101 -16.32 1.09 16.12
C PRO A 101 -15.82 2.53 16.29
N THR A 102 -16.73 3.47 16.54
CA THR A 102 -16.36 4.82 17.00
C THR A 102 -15.54 4.72 18.26
N PRO A 103 -14.49 5.54 18.40
CA PRO A 103 -13.70 5.56 19.61
C PRO A 103 -14.52 5.95 20.84
N GLU A 104 -14.47 5.15 21.91
CA GLU A 104 -15.27 5.38 23.12
C GLU A 104 -14.83 6.67 23.84
N ASN A 105 -15.78 7.43 24.38
CA ASN A 105 -15.55 8.65 25.18
C ASN A 105 -14.61 9.70 24.54
N THR A 106 -14.40 9.61 23.23
CA THR A 106 -13.54 10.54 22.48
C THR A 106 -14.41 11.59 21.83
N GLN A 107 -14.25 12.85 22.21
CA GLN A 107 -14.93 13.95 21.52
C GLN A 107 -14.30 14.14 20.15
N LEU A 108 -14.96 13.60 19.12
CA LEU A 108 -14.56 13.76 17.74
C LEU A 108 -15.40 14.86 17.10
N THR A 109 -14.81 15.66 16.22
CA THR A 109 -15.57 16.66 15.45
C THR A 109 -16.49 15.98 14.43
N ARG A 110 -15.99 14.92 13.78
CA ARG A 110 -16.72 14.11 12.80
C ARG A 110 -16.11 12.72 12.65
N VAL A 111 -16.94 11.71 12.39
CA VAL A 111 -16.53 10.37 11.92
C VAL A 111 -17.25 10.06 10.61
N SER A 112 -16.55 9.45 9.66
CA SER A 112 -17.08 9.14 8.33
C SER A 112 -16.93 7.66 7.99
N TYR A 113 -18.02 7.09 7.50
CA TYR A 113 -18.14 5.68 7.10
C TYR A 113 -18.48 5.55 5.62
N LEU A 114 -18.02 4.46 4.99
CA LEU A 114 -18.15 4.27 3.54
C LEU A 114 -18.81 2.94 3.20
N PHE A 115 -19.83 3.01 2.37
CA PHE A 115 -20.45 1.84 1.76
C PHE A 115 -20.34 1.88 0.25
N LYS A 116 -19.89 0.76 -0.32
CA LYS A 116 -19.75 0.59 -1.76
C LYS A 116 -20.76 -0.42 -2.25
N SER A 117 -21.77 0.07 -2.96
CA SER A 117 -22.80 -0.74 -3.60
C SER A 117 -22.21 -1.45 -4.82
N LEU A 118 -22.37 -2.78 -4.86
CA LEU A 118 -22.20 -3.54 -6.10
C LEU A 118 -23.52 -3.45 -6.88
N GLY A 119 -23.47 -3.28 -8.20
CA GLY A 119 -24.68 -3.09 -9.02
C GLY A 119 -25.77 -4.14 -8.70
N GLY A 120 -26.97 -3.67 -8.35
CA GLY A 120 -28.07 -4.53 -7.90
C GLY A 120 -28.21 -4.69 -6.37
N SER A 121 -27.56 -3.84 -5.56
CA SER A 121 -27.65 -3.89 -4.09
C SER A 121 -29.03 -3.48 -3.51
N GLY A 122 -29.89 -2.78 -4.28
CA GLY A 122 -31.24 -2.43 -3.82
C GLY A 122 -31.29 -1.47 -2.64
N ASP A 123 -32.29 -1.63 -1.77
CA ASP A 123 -32.42 -0.85 -0.55
C ASP A 123 -31.41 -1.30 0.52
N VAL A 124 -30.65 -0.35 1.04
CA VAL A 124 -29.64 -0.53 2.07
C VAL A 124 -30.10 0.18 3.34
N GLU A 125 -30.18 -0.57 4.42
CA GLU A 125 -30.45 -0.06 5.76
C GLU A 125 -29.12 0.25 6.46
N ILE A 126 -28.99 1.48 6.96
CA ILE A 126 -27.87 1.93 7.78
C ILE A 126 -28.27 1.75 9.23
N VAL A 127 -27.58 0.86 9.94
CA VAL A 127 -27.90 0.48 11.31
C VAL A 127 -26.72 0.84 12.21
N LEU A 128 -27.01 1.58 13.27
CA LEU A 128 -26.11 1.91 14.35
C LEU A 128 -26.15 0.79 15.40
N ARG A 129 -25.08 0.01 15.50
CA ARG A 129 -24.94 -1.05 16.50
C ARG A 129 -24.16 -0.54 17.71
N MET A 130 -24.79 -0.45 18.87
CA MET A 130 -24.08 -0.11 20.11
C MET A 130 -23.42 -1.36 20.70
N LEU A 131 -22.16 -1.22 21.10
CA LEU A 131 -21.33 -2.31 21.63
C LEU A 131 -21.21 -2.28 23.15
N ASN A 132 -21.55 -1.17 23.81
CA ASN A 132 -21.49 -0.99 25.25
C ASN A 132 -22.70 -0.20 25.78
N SER A 133 -22.86 -0.16 27.10
CA SER A 133 -24.05 0.42 27.77
C SER A 133 -23.95 1.92 27.97
N HIS A 134 -22.84 2.55 27.55
CA HIS A 134 -22.70 3.99 27.63
C HIS A 134 -23.71 4.66 26.69
N PRO A 135 -24.27 5.82 27.06
CA PRO A 135 -25.14 6.56 26.14
C PRO A 135 -24.33 7.02 24.93
N PHE A 136 -24.89 6.88 23.73
CA PHE A 136 -24.31 7.48 22.53
C PHE A 136 -25.06 8.75 22.17
N SER A 137 -24.33 9.83 21.95
CA SER A 137 -24.88 11.10 21.48
C SER A 137 -24.11 11.60 20.26
N TYR A 138 -24.81 12.24 19.34
CA TYR A 138 -24.24 12.94 18.20
C TYR A 138 -25.07 14.21 17.94
N SER A 139 -24.48 15.23 17.32
CA SER A 139 -25.23 16.46 17.00
C SER A 139 -26.00 16.37 15.69
N LYS A 140 -25.44 15.67 14.71
CA LYS A 140 -26.01 15.49 13.37
C LYS A 140 -25.46 14.24 12.71
N ALA A 141 -26.28 13.54 11.92
CA ALA A 141 -25.80 12.54 10.96
C ALA A 141 -26.31 12.85 9.55
N VAL A 142 -25.44 12.69 8.55
CA VAL A 142 -25.72 13.04 7.14
C VAL A 142 -25.29 11.90 6.23
N VAL A 143 -26.16 11.54 5.28
CA VAL A 143 -25.87 10.51 4.28
C VAL A 143 -25.67 11.18 2.92
N PHE A 144 -24.51 10.97 2.32
CA PHE A 144 -24.12 11.52 1.03
C PHE A 144 -24.07 10.42 -0.03
N ALA A 145 -24.56 10.73 -1.23
CA ALA A 145 -24.16 10.01 -2.44
C ALA A 145 -22.85 10.62 -2.94
N GLU A 146 -21.80 9.82 -3.01
CA GLU A 146 -20.50 10.31 -3.44
C GLU A 146 -20.39 10.28 -4.96
N SER A 147 -19.86 11.38 -5.50
CA SER A 147 -19.41 11.41 -6.89
C SER A 147 -17.97 10.89 -6.97
N PRO A 148 -17.60 10.18 -8.05
CA PRO A 148 -16.21 9.76 -8.29
C PRO A 148 -15.22 10.94 -8.23
N LEU A 149 -15.65 12.12 -8.68
CA LEU A 149 -14.87 13.34 -8.65
C LEU A 149 -14.61 13.83 -7.21
N ALA A 150 -15.57 13.69 -6.30
CA ALA A 150 -15.38 14.02 -4.89
C ALA A 150 -14.37 13.06 -4.23
N VAL A 151 -14.46 11.76 -4.52
CA VAL A 151 -13.48 10.77 -4.04
C VAL A 151 -12.07 11.07 -4.57
N PHE A 152 -11.96 11.39 -5.86
CA PHE A 152 -10.70 11.76 -6.49
C PHE A 152 -10.11 13.05 -5.91
N SER A 153 -10.94 14.05 -5.61
CA SER A 153 -10.52 15.29 -4.94
C SER A 153 -9.86 15.01 -3.59
N GLU A 154 -10.49 14.17 -2.74
CA GLU A 154 -9.94 13.81 -1.43
C GLU A 154 -8.61 13.05 -1.54
N TYR A 155 -8.50 12.14 -2.52
CA TYR A 155 -7.22 11.52 -2.85
C TYR A 155 -6.16 12.55 -3.21
N MET A 156 -6.50 13.56 -4.01
CA MET A 156 -5.55 14.62 -4.36
C MET A 156 -5.13 15.49 -3.17
N LYS A 157 -6.03 15.76 -2.22
CA LYS A 157 -5.70 16.45 -0.97
C LYS A 157 -4.69 15.68 -0.12
N VAL A 158 -4.82 14.36 -0.04
CA VAL A 158 -3.86 13.48 0.66
C VAL A 158 -2.50 13.50 -0.04
N ALA A 159 -2.48 13.42 -1.37
CA ALA A 159 -1.23 13.40 -2.13
C ALA A 159 -0.51 14.76 -2.16
N LEU A 160 -1.22 15.86 -1.93
CA LEU A 160 -0.73 17.23 -2.14
C LEU A 160 0.61 17.54 -1.44
N PRO A 161 0.85 17.22 -0.15
CA PRO A 161 2.14 17.49 0.49
C PRO A 161 3.28 16.73 -0.17
N VAL A 162 3.06 15.47 -0.55
CA VAL A 162 4.07 14.62 -1.20
C VAL A 162 4.40 15.17 -2.59
N LEU A 163 3.37 15.57 -3.34
CA LEU A 163 3.54 16.22 -4.65
C LEU A 163 4.26 17.56 -4.52
N LEU A 164 3.92 18.38 -3.53
CA LEU A 164 4.57 19.67 -3.26
C LEU A 164 6.04 19.50 -2.89
N ILE A 165 6.37 18.59 -1.97
CA ILE A 165 7.77 18.30 -1.59
C ILE A 165 8.56 17.81 -2.80
N SER A 166 7.97 16.92 -3.60
CA SER A 166 8.59 16.41 -4.83
C SER A 166 8.82 17.54 -5.85
N LEU A 167 7.90 18.50 -5.93
CA LEU A 167 8.05 19.69 -6.78
C LEU A 167 9.12 20.64 -6.24
N LEU A 168 9.13 20.91 -4.93
CA LEU A 168 10.14 21.75 -4.27
C LEU A 168 11.54 21.19 -4.49
N ALA A 169 11.69 19.87 -4.43
CA ALA A 169 12.94 19.21 -4.77
C ALA A 169 13.43 19.54 -6.19
N LEU A 170 12.54 19.83 -7.16
CA LEU A 170 12.95 20.28 -8.50
C LEU A 170 13.71 21.61 -8.50
N PHE A 171 13.36 22.52 -7.57
CA PHE A 171 13.94 23.86 -7.50
C PHE A 171 15.33 23.86 -6.87
N PHE A 172 15.62 22.89 -6.01
CA PHE A 172 16.92 22.76 -5.33
C PHE A 172 17.91 21.86 -6.07
N VAL A 173 17.50 21.20 -7.16
CA VAL A 173 18.39 20.37 -7.98
C VAL A 173 19.03 21.22 -9.10
N PRO A 174 20.38 21.32 -9.15
CA PRO A 174 21.07 22.13 -10.15
C PRO A 174 20.91 21.58 -11.59
N HIS A 175 20.65 22.49 -12.54
CA HIS A 175 20.66 22.47 -14.03
C HIS A 175 20.24 21.21 -14.85
N LYS A 176 20.22 20.00 -14.30
CA LYS A 176 19.72 18.76 -14.92
C LYS A 176 18.36 18.39 -14.32
N ALA A 177 17.39 19.30 -14.37
CA ALA A 177 16.06 19.12 -13.78
C ALA A 177 15.15 18.14 -14.56
N THR A 178 15.51 17.80 -15.81
CA THR A 178 14.71 16.93 -16.69
C THR A 178 14.32 15.57 -16.08
N PRO A 179 15.23 14.81 -15.45
CA PRO A 179 14.88 13.54 -14.81
C PRO A 179 13.87 13.72 -13.69
N PHE A 180 13.97 14.81 -12.91
CA PHE A 180 13.08 15.04 -11.79
C PHE A 180 11.67 15.49 -12.23
N VAL A 181 11.56 16.28 -13.31
CA VAL A 181 10.25 16.59 -13.92
C VAL A 181 9.56 15.31 -14.40
N VAL A 182 10.31 14.41 -15.04
CA VAL A 182 9.77 13.11 -15.49
C VAL A 182 9.34 12.25 -14.30
N VAL A 183 10.13 12.22 -13.21
CA VAL A 183 9.78 11.53 -11.97
C VAL A 183 8.48 12.06 -11.37
N PHE A 184 8.35 13.38 -11.26
CA PHE A 184 7.13 14.00 -10.77
C PHE A 184 5.93 13.63 -11.64
N PHE A 185 6.06 13.76 -12.97
CA PHE A 185 4.99 13.44 -13.91
C PHE A 185 4.61 11.97 -13.88
N LEU A 186 5.58 11.07 -13.80
CA LEU A 186 5.36 9.63 -13.73
C LEU A 186 4.65 9.24 -12.42
N MET A 187 5.10 9.79 -11.29
CA MET A 187 4.44 9.60 -9.99
C MET A 187 2.99 10.10 -10.06
N TYR A 188 2.76 11.31 -10.59
CA TYR A 188 1.43 11.88 -10.74
C TYR A 188 0.54 11.01 -11.63
N CYS A 189 1.01 10.62 -12.82
CA CYS A 189 0.25 9.77 -13.74
C CYS A 189 -0.10 8.41 -13.12
N CYS A 190 0.86 7.75 -12.47
CA CYS A 190 0.59 6.49 -11.77
C CYS A 190 -0.44 6.68 -10.66
N TYR A 191 -0.33 7.75 -9.88
CA TYR A 191 -1.28 8.05 -8.82
C TYR A 191 -2.69 8.25 -9.36
N VAL A 192 -2.84 9.04 -10.44
CA VAL A 192 -4.13 9.28 -11.10
C VAL A 192 -4.73 7.99 -11.65
N VAL A 193 -3.91 7.09 -12.21
CA VAL A 193 -4.38 5.78 -12.71
C VAL A 193 -4.71 4.81 -11.58
N PHE A 194 -4.00 4.88 -10.45
CA PHE A 194 -4.26 4.04 -9.28
C PHE A 194 -5.49 4.51 -8.49
N ALA A 195 -5.77 5.81 -8.46
CA ALA A 195 -6.89 6.40 -7.73
C ALA A 195 -8.24 5.68 -7.97
N PRO A 196 -8.68 5.41 -9.21
CA PRO A 196 -9.94 4.70 -9.47
C PRO A 196 -9.99 3.25 -8.97
N SER A 197 -8.84 2.64 -8.65
CA SER A 197 -8.76 1.22 -8.30
C SER A 197 -9.42 0.95 -6.94
N PRO A 198 -10.45 0.09 -6.90
CA PRO A 198 -11.06 -0.45 -5.69
C PRO A 198 -10.05 -1.09 -4.72
N LYS A 199 -10.48 -1.18 -3.48
CA LYS A 199 -9.71 -1.61 -2.31
C LYS A 199 -9.34 -3.09 -2.37
N SER A 200 -8.15 -3.41 -1.85
CA SER A 200 -8.04 -4.55 -0.93
C SER A 200 -8.30 -3.98 0.47
N GLY A 201 -9.43 -4.31 1.10
CA GLY A 201 -9.84 -3.67 2.35
C GLY A 201 -8.75 -3.66 3.44
N GLN A 202 -8.80 -2.66 4.33
CA GLN A 202 -7.98 -2.57 5.54
C GLN A 202 -8.48 -3.57 6.59
N MET A 203 -8.52 -4.86 6.22
CA MET A 203 -9.27 -5.90 6.92
C MET A 203 -8.37 -6.93 7.62
N GLY A 204 -7.06 -6.89 7.38
CA GLY A 204 -6.08 -7.81 7.96
C GLY A 204 -4.92 -7.07 8.62
N ASP A 205 -3.69 -7.45 8.26
CA ASP A 205 -2.44 -6.96 8.86
C ASP A 205 -2.27 -5.43 8.86
N ASN A 206 -2.89 -4.76 7.89
CA ASN A 206 -2.80 -3.32 7.66
C ASN A 206 -3.84 -2.50 8.42
N ARG A 207 -4.85 -3.15 9.03
CA ARG A 207 -6.00 -2.51 9.67
C ARG A 207 -5.58 -1.39 10.64
N PHE A 208 -4.78 -1.72 11.65
CA PHE A 208 -4.50 -0.76 12.73
C PHE A 208 -3.35 0.23 12.48
N TYR A 209 -2.81 0.33 11.26
CA TYR A 209 -1.75 1.32 11.01
C TYR A 209 -2.26 2.76 11.07
N LEU A 210 -3.42 3.02 10.49
CA LEU A 210 -3.99 4.37 10.47
C LEU A 210 -4.59 4.78 11.82
N PRO A 211 -5.40 3.94 12.50
CA PRO A 211 -5.83 4.20 13.87
C PRO A 211 -4.69 4.56 14.83
N ALA A 212 -3.60 3.78 14.83
CA ALA A 212 -2.45 4.07 15.70
C ALA A 212 -1.76 5.39 15.32
N ALA A 213 -1.76 5.77 14.04
CA ALA A 213 -1.22 7.06 13.62
C ALA A 213 -2.12 8.23 14.06
N TYR A 214 -3.45 8.07 14.07
CA TYR A 214 -4.36 9.07 14.65
C TYR A 214 -4.14 9.24 16.15
N GLU A 215 -4.01 8.14 16.90
CA GLU A 215 -3.71 8.18 18.33
C GLU A 215 -2.39 8.90 18.60
N LEU A 216 -1.37 8.66 17.75
CA LEU A 216 -0.10 9.35 17.88
C LEU A 216 -0.23 10.87 17.63
N VAL A 217 -0.99 11.25 16.61
CA VAL A 217 -1.18 12.66 16.23
C VAL A 217 -2.05 13.42 17.23
N ARG A 218 -3.14 12.81 17.71
CA ARG A 218 -4.13 13.45 18.57
C ARG A 218 -3.79 13.40 20.05
N HIS A 219 -3.17 12.30 20.49
CA HIS A 219 -2.97 12.00 21.92
C HIS A 219 -1.50 11.73 22.29
N GLY A 220 -0.60 11.61 21.33
CA GLY A 220 0.84 11.43 21.58
C GLY A 220 1.23 10.00 21.97
N HIS A 221 0.36 9.01 21.77
CA HIS A 221 0.62 7.60 22.06
C HIS A 221 0.10 6.67 20.96
N LEU A 222 0.50 5.40 20.99
CA LEU A 222 0.10 4.39 19.99
C LEU A 222 -0.96 3.41 20.52
N SER A 223 -1.50 3.65 21.72
CA SER A 223 -2.56 2.84 22.31
C SER A 223 -3.84 2.92 21.47
N LEU A 224 -4.44 1.76 21.24
CA LEU A 224 -5.66 1.56 20.47
C LEU A 224 -6.87 1.28 21.37
N ASN A 225 -6.77 1.59 22.68
CA ASN A 225 -7.87 1.41 23.63
C ASN A 225 -9.17 2.07 23.18
N ASN A 226 -9.08 3.22 22.52
CA ASN A 226 -10.28 3.90 22.04
C ASN A 226 -10.94 3.12 20.89
N TYR A 227 -10.18 2.36 20.09
CA TYR A 227 -10.70 1.58 18.96
C TYR A 227 -11.20 0.18 19.34
N THR A 228 -11.04 -0.25 20.61
CA THR A 228 -11.42 -1.60 21.05
C THR A 228 -12.78 -1.64 21.74
N GLY A 229 -13.81 -2.03 20.98
CA GLY A 229 -14.97 -2.71 21.58
C GLY A 229 -14.51 -4.09 22.05
N LYS A 230 -14.83 -4.49 23.29
CA LYS A 230 -14.28 -5.69 23.98
C LYS A 230 -14.52 -7.06 23.30
N ASP A 231 -15.03 -7.11 22.07
CA ASP A 231 -15.21 -8.30 21.24
C ASP A 231 -14.76 -8.04 19.79
N SER A 232 -13.49 -7.71 19.56
CA SER A 232 -12.91 -7.79 18.21
C SER A 232 -12.72 -9.26 17.81
N THR A 233 -13.82 -9.98 17.65
CA THR A 233 -13.94 -11.38 17.22
C THR A 233 -13.52 -11.62 15.77
N HIS A 234 -12.91 -10.63 15.10
CA HIS A 234 -12.35 -10.84 13.77
C HIS A 234 -11.04 -11.64 13.89
N PRO A 235 -11.00 -12.89 13.39
CA PRO A 235 -9.88 -13.82 13.60
C PRO A 235 -8.56 -13.37 12.95
N PHE A 236 -8.58 -12.32 12.15
CA PHE A 236 -7.45 -11.82 11.37
C PHE A 236 -6.90 -10.47 11.86
N THR A 237 -7.42 -9.93 12.97
CA THR A 237 -6.96 -8.65 13.51
C THR A 237 -6.41 -8.85 14.92
N ILE A 238 -5.08 -8.90 15.00
CA ILE A 238 -4.38 -9.22 16.23
C ILE A 238 -3.98 -7.90 16.89
N LEU A 239 -4.54 -7.66 18.07
CA LEU A 239 -4.05 -6.65 18.99
C LEU A 239 -3.25 -7.36 20.07
N GLN A 240 -2.30 -6.66 20.65
CA GLN A 240 -1.53 -7.15 21.78
C GLN A 240 -1.57 -6.15 22.91
N LYS A 241 -1.72 -6.64 24.14
CA LYS A 241 -1.61 -5.80 25.32
C LYS A 241 -0.15 -5.53 25.70
N ASN A 242 0.16 -4.30 26.08
CA ASN A 242 1.44 -3.95 26.70
C ASN A 242 1.45 -4.29 28.20
N LYS A 243 2.48 -3.83 28.92
CA LYS A 243 2.61 -4.01 30.39
C LYS A 243 1.55 -3.27 31.19
N ASP A 244 0.97 -2.22 30.62
CA ASP A 244 -0.02 -1.34 31.24
C ASP A 244 -1.47 -1.74 30.86
N ASP A 245 -1.64 -2.92 30.25
CA ASP A 245 -2.91 -3.48 29.75
C ASP A 245 -3.54 -2.70 28.57
N ASP A 246 -2.78 -1.78 27.96
CA ASP A 246 -3.19 -1.05 26.76
C ASP A 246 -3.09 -1.91 25.50
N PHE A 247 -4.10 -1.81 24.63
CA PHE A 247 -4.10 -2.47 23.33
C PHE A 247 -3.17 -1.76 22.36
N LEU A 248 -2.28 -2.52 21.73
CA LEU A 248 -1.38 -2.08 20.67
C LEU A 248 -1.58 -2.92 19.41
N ASN A 249 -1.18 -2.34 18.27
CA ASN A 249 -1.10 -3.10 17.04
C ASN A 249 -0.07 -4.23 17.18
N TYR A 250 -0.45 -5.47 16.87
CA TYR A 250 0.46 -6.61 16.88
C TYR A 250 1.59 -6.45 15.86
N TYR A 251 1.27 -5.84 14.71
CA TYR A 251 2.24 -5.55 13.66
C TYR A 251 3.09 -4.32 14.02
N PRO A 252 4.33 -4.22 13.50
CA PRO A 252 5.24 -3.16 13.90
C PRO A 252 4.68 -1.74 13.69
N ALA A 253 4.63 -0.96 14.77
CA ALA A 253 4.06 0.39 14.80
C ALA A 253 4.85 1.45 14.01
N ALA A 254 6.05 1.14 13.50
CA ALA A 254 6.86 2.09 12.73
C ALA A 254 6.15 2.58 11.45
N VAL A 255 5.27 1.75 10.86
CA VAL A 255 4.42 2.17 9.74
C VAL A 255 3.55 3.37 10.12
N SER A 256 2.92 3.32 11.29
CA SER A 256 2.10 4.40 11.84
C SER A 256 2.90 5.68 12.09
N ILE A 257 4.13 5.54 12.60
CA ILE A 257 5.05 6.67 12.82
C ILE A 257 5.44 7.32 11.49
N VAL A 258 5.76 6.51 10.47
CA VAL A 258 6.16 7.01 9.14
C VAL A 258 5.04 7.79 8.45
N ILE A 259 3.78 7.36 8.61
CA ILE A 259 2.63 8.04 7.99
C ILE A 259 2.07 9.19 8.83
N ALA A 260 2.44 9.31 10.12
CA ALA A 260 1.89 10.29 11.05
C ALA A 260 1.92 11.75 10.53
N PRO A 261 2.97 12.24 9.84
CA PRO A 261 2.95 13.60 9.27
C PRO A 261 1.84 13.82 8.24
N LEU A 262 1.52 12.79 7.44
CA LEU A 262 0.44 12.87 6.44
C LEU A 262 -0.94 12.70 7.09
N VAL A 263 -1.02 11.95 8.19
CA VAL A 263 -2.23 11.87 9.02
C VAL A 263 -2.51 13.22 9.69
N ALA A 264 -1.50 13.87 10.27
CA ALA A 264 -1.62 15.21 10.84
C ALA A 264 -2.07 16.25 9.80
N TRP A 265 -1.58 16.15 8.57
CA TRP A 265 -2.07 16.97 7.46
C TRP A 265 -3.56 16.76 7.19
N SER A 266 -4.03 15.51 7.21
CA SER A 266 -5.42 15.14 6.96
C SER A 266 -6.43 15.61 8.01
N GLU A 267 -5.98 15.93 9.22
CA GLU A 267 -6.83 16.47 10.31
C GLU A 267 -7.49 17.81 9.93
N THR A 268 -6.99 18.50 8.91
CA THR A 268 -7.57 19.76 8.44
C THR A 268 -8.86 19.59 7.62
N TRP A 269 -9.18 18.37 7.13
CA TRP A 269 -10.43 18.09 6.40
C TRP A 269 -11.07 16.73 6.70
N LEU A 270 -10.44 15.89 7.53
CA LEU A 270 -10.99 14.66 8.13
C LEU A 270 -11.65 13.68 7.13
N PRO A 271 -10.91 13.16 6.13
CA PRO A 271 -11.48 12.19 5.19
C PRO A 271 -11.83 10.87 5.91
N PRO A 272 -12.71 10.03 5.35
CA PRO A 272 -12.93 8.68 5.87
C PRO A 272 -11.60 7.91 5.99
N GLU A 273 -11.40 7.21 7.10
CA GLU A 273 -10.11 6.58 7.42
C GLU A 273 -9.64 5.60 6.33
N GLU A 274 -10.54 4.75 5.85
CA GLU A 274 -10.22 3.80 4.78
C GLU A 274 -9.75 4.52 3.51
N ARG A 275 -10.32 5.69 3.21
CA ARG A 275 -9.95 6.50 2.05
C ARG A 275 -8.56 7.10 2.22
N LEU A 276 -8.24 7.59 3.42
CA LEU A 276 -6.91 8.09 3.72
C LEU A 276 -5.85 6.99 3.57
N ALA A 277 -6.10 5.80 4.13
CA ALA A 277 -5.19 4.68 4.03
C ALA A 277 -4.96 4.25 2.57
N ASP A 278 -6.02 4.19 1.77
CA ASP A 278 -5.94 3.91 0.33
C ASP A 278 -5.11 4.95 -0.42
N ALA A 279 -5.37 6.23 -0.17
CA ALA A 279 -4.66 7.33 -0.81
C ALA A 279 -3.17 7.30 -0.48
N LEU A 280 -2.82 7.02 0.78
CA LEU A 280 -1.44 6.85 1.24
C LEU A 280 -0.76 5.66 0.54
N ALA A 281 -1.43 4.51 0.46
CA ALA A 281 -0.91 3.35 -0.24
C ALA A 281 -0.60 3.66 -1.71
N LYS A 282 -1.56 4.30 -2.41
CA LYS A 282 -1.45 4.66 -3.83
C LYS A 282 -0.32 5.66 -4.08
N ILE A 283 -0.14 6.69 -3.25
CA ILE A 283 0.93 7.68 -3.45
C ILE A 283 2.31 7.09 -3.18
N ILE A 284 2.45 6.23 -2.18
CA ILE A 284 3.70 5.52 -1.89
C ILE A 284 4.03 4.51 -2.99
N ALA A 285 3.02 3.80 -3.51
CA ALA A 285 3.17 2.91 -4.65
C ALA A 285 3.60 3.67 -5.92
N ALA A 286 3.00 4.83 -6.20
CA ALA A 286 3.39 5.69 -7.32
C ALA A 286 4.80 6.28 -7.16
N ALA A 287 5.17 6.71 -5.95
CA ALA A 287 6.51 7.19 -5.65
C ALA A 287 7.56 6.09 -5.86
N SER A 288 7.25 4.85 -5.50
CA SER A 288 8.12 3.69 -5.77
C SER A 288 8.39 3.52 -7.27
N VAL A 289 7.36 3.64 -8.13
CA VAL A 289 7.53 3.57 -9.60
C VAL A 289 8.44 4.70 -10.11
N ALA A 290 8.32 5.89 -9.52
CA ALA A 290 9.12 7.04 -9.90
C ALA A 290 10.61 6.90 -9.49
N VAL A 291 10.90 6.36 -8.30
CA VAL A 291 12.27 6.01 -7.89
C VAL A 291 12.83 4.89 -8.77
N PHE A 292 12.01 3.91 -9.13
CA PHE A 292 12.40 2.84 -10.03
C PHE A 292 12.77 3.35 -11.43
N PHE A 293 12.11 4.41 -11.93
CA PHE A 293 12.51 5.08 -13.17
C PHE A 293 13.94 5.63 -13.07
N LEU A 294 14.26 6.33 -11.98
CA LEU A 294 15.60 6.87 -11.74
C LEU A 294 16.66 5.77 -11.70
N LEU A 295 16.34 4.65 -11.05
CA LEU A 295 17.19 3.46 -11.03
C LEU A 295 17.44 2.92 -12.45
N CYS A 296 16.38 2.74 -13.25
CA CYS A 296 16.51 2.28 -14.63
C CYS A 296 17.43 3.19 -15.47
N ARG A 297 17.30 4.50 -15.29
CA ARG A 297 18.16 5.48 -15.97
C ARG A 297 19.61 5.39 -15.50
N ARG A 298 19.86 5.12 -14.21
CA ARG A 298 21.21 4.97 -13.63
C ARG A 298 21.92 3.71 -14.09
N ILE A 299 21.20 2.59 -14.23
CA ILE A 299 21.76 1.33 -14.76
C ILE A 299 21.91 1.34 -16.30
N GLY A 300 21.57 2.45 -16.95
CA GLY A 300 21.82 2.69 -18.36
C GLY A 300 20.70 2.29 -19.32
N CYS A 301 19.47 2.05 -18.83
CA CYS A 301 18.32 1.87 -19.74
C CYS A 301 18.00 3.18 -20.46
N THR A 302 17.51 3.13 -21.70
CA THR A 302 17.01 4.32 -22.44
C THR A 302 15.77 4.92 -21.77
N ALA A 303 15.40 6.16 -22.07
CA ALA A 303 14.24 6.80 -21.44
C ALA A 303 12.93 6.05 -21.74
N GLY A 304 12.74 5.63 -23.00
CA GLY A 304 11.61 4.78 -23.40
C GLY A 304 11.63 3.40 -22.74
N GLY A 305 12.81 2.77 -22.64
CA GLY A 305 12.97 1.50 -21.93
C GLY A 305 12.65 1.61 -20.44
N SER A 306 13.11 2.68 -19.79
CA SER A 306 12.77 2.98 -18.38
C SER A 306 11.27 3.21 -18.21
N ALA A 307 10.62 3.96 -19.09
CA ALA A 307 9.17 4.18 -19.03
C ALA A 307 8.38 2.87 -19.20
N LEU A 308 8.78 2.02 -20.14
CA LEU A 308 8.17 0.70 -20.35
C LEU A 308 8.34 -0.21 -19.12
N LEU A 309 9.55 -0.26 -18.54
CA LEU A 309 9.82 -1.02 -17.33
C LEU A 309 9.04 -0.47 -16.12
N CYS A 310 8.87 0.85 -16.02
CA CYS A 310 8.01 1.45 -15.01
C CYS A 310 6.54 1.06 -15.22
N GLY A 311 6.03 1.04 -16.46
CA GLY A 311 4.70 0.53 -16.75
C GLY A 311 4.56 -0.96 -16.38
N ALA A 312 5.58 -1.76 -16.67
CA ALA A 312 5.63 -3.16 -16.26
C ALA A 312 5.60 -3.31 -14.73
N PHE A 313 6.43 -2.57 -14.01
CA PHE A 313 6.43 -2.57 -12.56
C PHE A 313 5.08 -2.12 -12.00
N ALA A 314 4.56 -1.00 -12.51
CA ALA A 314 3.33 -0.38 -12.03
C ALA A 314 2.09 -1.24 -12.24
N PHE A 315 1.97 -1.91 -13.40
CA PHE A 315 0.72 -2.55 -13.83
C PHE A 315 0.80 -4.06 -14.00
N ALA A 316 1.98 -4.61 -14.31
CA ALA A 316 2.16 -6.05 -14.56
C ALA A 316 2.76 -6.81 -13.36
N THR A 317 2.70 -6.22 -12.16
CA THR A 317 3.16 -6.84 -10.91
C THR A 317 2.23 -6.53 -9.73
N SER A 318 2.49 -7.16 -8.58
CA SER A 318 1.79 -6.92 -7.31
C SER A 318 1.86 -5.46 -6.83
N GLN A 319 2.66 -4.60 -7.46
CA GLN A 319 2.60 -3.16 -7.24
C GLN A 319 1.17 -2.63 -7.44
N PHE A 320 0.45 -3.09 -8.47
CA PHE A 320 -0.91 -2.62 -8.74
C PHE A 320 -1.93 -3.28 -7.80
N SER A 321 -1.94 -4.61 -7.76
CA SER A 321 -2.99 -5.36 -7.08
C SER A 321 -2.85 -5.39 -5.56
N ILE A 322 -1.65 -5.09 -5.01
CA ILE A 322 -1.38 -5.17 -3.56
C ILE A 322 -0.89 -3.81 -3.04
N HIS A 323 0.23 -3.29 -3.54
CA HIS A 323 0.81 -2.05 -2.97
C HIS A 323 -0.09 -0.82 -3.19
N ALA A 324 -0.71 -0.67 -4.36
CA ALA A 324 -1.69 0.38 -4.61
C ALA A 324 -3.10 0.04 -4.05
N GLY A 325 -3.33 -1.23 -3.68
CA GLY A 325 -4.60 -1.74 -3.17
C GLY A 325 -4.82 -1.53 -1.68
N GLY A 326 -3.75 -1.42 -0.88
CA GLY A 326 -3.83 -1.22 0.57
C GLY A 326 -2.52 -0.80 1.24
N LEU A 327 -2.64 -0.16 2.41
CA LEU A 327 -1.51 0.40 3.17
C LEU A 327 -0.80 -0.68 3.99
N TYR A 328 -0.08 -1.58 3.35
CA TYR A 328 0.70 -2.60 4.05
C TYR A 328 2.10 -2.12 4.42
N SER A 329 2.71 -2.75 5.41
CA SER A 329 4.13 -2.52 5.75
C SER A 329 5.07 -2.71 4.55
N HIS A 330 4.77 -3.68 3.68
CA HIS A 330 5.55 -3.94 2.46
C HIS A 330 5.39 -2.85 1.39
N THR A 331 4.29 -2.08 1.40
CA THR A 331 4.13 -0.90 0.54
C THR A 331 5.18 0.16 0.86
N ILE A 332 5.37 0.45 2.15
CA ILE A 332 6.37 1.42 2.63
C ILE A 332 7.80 0.90 2.43
N THR A 333 8.06 -0.35 2.80
CA THR A 333 9.42 -0.88 2.70
C THR A 333 9.89 -1.02 1.26
N THR A 334 9.00 -1.28 0.30
CA THR A 334 9.35 -1.29 -1.12
C THR A 334 9.88 0.07 -1.59
N PHE A 335 9.26 1.17 -1.16
CA PHE A 335 9.74 2.52 -1.45
C PHE A 335 11.14 2.75 -0.86
N PHE A 336 11.34 2.44 0.43
CA PHE A 336 12.66 2.60 1.08
C PHE A 336 13.73 1.71 0.45
N ALA A 337 13.40 0.48 0.05
CA ALA A 337 14.32 -0.40 -0.64
C ALA A 337 14.77 0.22 -1.97
N LEU A 338 13.85 0.76 -2.78
CA LEU A 338 14.19 1.41 -4.04
C LEU A 338 15.04 2.68 -3.84
N VAL A 339 14.77 3.47 -2.80
CA VAL A 339 15.61 4.64 -2.47
C VAL A 339 17.01 4.20 -2.05
N ALA A 340 17.12 3.16 -1.21
CA ALA A 340 18.41 2.61 -0.79
C ALA A 340 19.22 2.09 -1.99
N LEU A 341 18.57 1.34 -2.89
CA LEU A 341 19.19 0.87 -4.13
C LEU A 341 19.62 2.04 -5.02
N TRP A 342 18.80 3.08 -5.13
CA TRP A 342 19.14 4.27 -5.91
C TRP A 342 20.41 4.94 -5.38
N ILE A 343 20.54 5.09 -4.05
CA ILE A 343 21.77 5.59 -3.42
C ILE A 343 22.96 4.69 -3.80
N LEU A 344 22.82 3.36 -3.72
CA LEU A 344 23.89 2.42 -4.09
C LEU A 344 24.30 2.47 -5.56
N THR A 345 23.47 3.04 -6.45
CA THR A 345 23.85 3.30 -7.85
C THR A 345 24.68 4.57 -8.06
N LEU A 346 24.89 5.38 -7.02
CA LEU A 346 25.66 6.61 -7.15
C LEU A 346 27.14 6.30 -7.48
N PRO A 347 27.78 7.06 -8.40
CA PRO A 347 29.17 6.82 -8.83
C PRO A 347 30.15 6.87 -7.67
N SER A 348 29.96 7.84 -6.78
CA SER A 348 30.72 8.01 -5.54
C SER A 348 29.75 8.06 -4.37
N LEU A 349 29.97 7.20 -3.39
CA LEU A 349 29.21 7.19 -2.14
C LEU A 349 29.95 8.03 -1.09
N THR A 350 29.25 8.97 -0.47
CA THR A 350 29.75 9.82 0.62
C THR A 350 29.40 9.22 1.99
N ALA A 351 30.03 9.73 3.05
CA ALA A 351 29.67 9.38 4.42
C ALA A 351 28.18 9.64 4.72
N MET A 352 27.67 10.80 4.30
CA MET A 352 26.26 11.15 4.49
C MET A 352 25.30 10.16 3.79
N GLN A 353 25.67 9.67 2.61
CA GLN A 353 24.87 8.66 1.90
C GLN A 353 24.90 7.31 2.61
N ALA A 354 26.02 6.92 3.21
CA ALA A 354 26.09 5.73 4.06
C ALA A 354 25.25 5.88 5.34
N LEU A 355 25.24 7.07 5.96
CA LEU A 355 24.38 7.37 7.12
C LEU A 355 22.89 7.34 6.73
N LEU A 356 22.52 7.91 5.59
CA LEU A 356 21.16 7.84 5.07
C LEU A 356 20.74 6.40 4.77
N LEU A 357 21.63 5.58 4.19
CA LEU A 357 21.38 4.15 3.99
C LEU A 357 21.14 3.44 5.32
N ALA A 358 21.90 3.76 6.37
CA ALA A 358 21.71 3.19 7.70
C ALA A 358 20.34 3.59 8.29
N LEU A 359 19.96 4.86 8.17
CA LEU A 359 18.63 5.34 8.60
C LEU A 359 17.50 4.61 7.86
N LEU A 360 17.56 4.53 6.52
CA LEU A 360 16.58 3.80 5.71
C LEU A 360 16.50 2.32 6.10
N SER A 361 17.64 1.73 6.47
CA SER A 361 17.74 0.33 6.90
C SER A 361 17.06 0.08 8.23
N VAL A 362 17.30 0.93 9.22
CA VAL A 362 16.64 0.81 10.53
C VAL A 362 15.15 1.10 10.44
N VAL A 363 14.75 2.15 9.73
CA VAL A 363 13.32 2.47 9.54
C VAL A 363 12.61 1.38 8.74
N GLY A 364 13.25 0.86 7.69
CA GLY A 364 12.73 -0.25 6.90
C GLY A 364 12.55 -1.52 7.73
N MET A 365 13.55 -1.89 8.54
CA MET A 365 13.50 -3.03 9.45
C MET A 365 12.46 -2.86 10.55
N ALA A 366 12.29 -1.65 11.07
CA ALA A 366 11.26 -1.32 12.05
C ALA A 366 9.85 -1.41 11.47
N CYS A 367 9.66 -1.06 10.18
CA CYS A 367 8.38 -1.26 9.48
C CYS A 367 8.13 -2.74 9.17
N ARG A 368 9.18 -3.48 8.80
CA ARG A 368 9.07 -4.91 8.44
C ARG A 368 10.42 -5.62 8.58
N HIS A 369 10.46 -6.70 9.34
CA HIS A 369 11.70 -7.42 9.69
C HIS A 369 12.45 -8.00 8.49
N ASP A 370 11.74 -8.36 7.43
CA ASP A 370 12.34 -8.90 6.22
C ASP A 370 13.11 -7.86 5.40
N PHE A 371 13.07 -6.58 5.79
CA PHE A 371 14.03 -5.59 5.31
C PHE A 371 15.49 -5.98 5.61
N ALA A 372 15.71 -6.91 6.56
CA ALA A 372 17.02 -7.53 6.80
C ALA A 372 17.68 -8.08 5.52
N PHE A 373 16.90 -8.55 4.54
CA PHE A 373 17.43 -9.01 3.26
C PHE A 373 17.92 -7.87 2.37
N ILE A 374 17.30 -6.69 2.47
CA ILE A 374 17.81 -5.47 1.83
C ILE A 374 19.10 -5.03 2.51
N ILE A 375 19.15 -5.07 3.85
CA ILE A 375 20.36 -4.79 4.63
C ILE A 375 21.52 -5.69 4.22
N LEU A 376 21.25 -6.99 4.02
CA LEU A 376 22.23 -7.95 3.51
C LEU A 376 22.79 -7.53 2.13
N GLY A 377 21.91 -7.20 1.19
CA GLY A 377 22.30 -6.76 -0.16
C GLY A 377 23.08 -5.45 -0.14
N CYS A 378 22.67 -4.47 0.67
CA CYS A 378 23.39 -3.23 0.91
C CYS A 378 24.79 -3.50 1.47
N SER A 379 24.88 -4.37 2.47
CA SER A 379 26.16 -4.73 3.12
C SER A 379 27.12 -5.40 2.14
N ILE A 380 26.64 -6.35 1.34
CA ILE A 380 27.46 -7.02 0.31
C ILE A 380 27.91 -6.00 -0.75
N THR A 381 27.01 -5.14 -1.21
CA THR A 381 27.35 -4.10 -2.19
C THR A 381 28.44 -3.16 -1.66
N LEU A 382 28.29 -2.70 -0.41
CA LEU A 382 29.27 -1.82 0.24
C LEU A 382 30.59 -2.55 0.52
N LEU A 383 30.56 -3.81 0.97
CA LEU A 383 31.76 -4.62 1.18
C LEU A 383 32.63 -4.69 -0.08
N LEU A 384 31.98 -4.87 -1.23
CA LEU A 384 32.63 -4.98 -2.54
C LEU A 384 33.04 -3.63 -3.14
N ARG A 385 32.44 -2.51 -2.69
CA ARG A 385 32.77 -1.16 -3.16
C ARG A 385 33.78 -0.44 -2.26
N SER A 386 33.57 -0.45 -0.94
CA SER A 386 34.39 0.24 0.06
C SER A 386 34.12 -0.29 1.47
N ARG A 387 35.13 -0.93 2.07
CA ARG A 387 35.08 -1.40 3.46
C ARG A 387 34.88 -0.27 4.47
N HIS A 388 35.45 0.91 4.22
CA HIS A 388 35.25 2.08 5.07
C HIS A 388 33.78 2.50 5.14
N LEU A 389 33.11 2.57 3.98
CA LEU A 389 31.67 2.90 3.93
C LEU A 389 30.80 1.81 4.54
N LEU A 390 31.19 0.54 4.41
CA LEU A 390 30.54 -0.56 5.11
C LEU A 390 30.59 -0.38 6.63
N PHE A 391 31.77 -0.11 7.20
CA PHE A 391 31.90 0.07 8.65
C PHE A 391 31.13 1.30 9.14
N LEU A 392 31.15 2.40 8.39
CA LEU A 392 30.34 3.57 8.72
C LEU A 392 28.84 3.24 8.69
N TYR A 393 28.38 2.55 7.65
CA TYR A 393 26.99 2.10 7.52
C TYR A 393 26.58 1.18 8.67
N LEU A 394 27.37 0.15 8.98
CA LEU A 394 27.07 -0.79 10.06
C LEU A 394 27.15 -0.15 11.44
N GLY A 395 28.13 0.73 11.67
CA GLY A 395 28.25 1.48 12.92
C GLY A 395 27.08 2.43 13.15
N ALA A 396 26.67 3.18 12.12
CA ALA A 396 25.50 4.05 12.19
C ALA A 396 24.20 3.25 12.37
N MET A 397 24.06 2.12 11.67
CA MET A 397 22.91 1.24 11.83
C MET A 397 22.84 0.68 13.25
N GLY A 398 23.97 0.23 13.81
CA GLY A 398 24.06 -0.23 15.20
C GLY A 398 23.64 0.87 16.19
N ALA A 399 24.12 2.09 16.01
CA ALA A 399 23.76 3.24 16.85
C ALA A 399 22.26 3.58 16.80
N LEU A 400 21.62 3.45 15.63
CA LEU A 400 20.19 3.69 15.43
C LEU A 400 19.30 2.51 15.89
N LEU A 401 19.81 1.28 15.86
CA LEU A 401 19.07 0.10 16.31
C LEU A 401 18.87 0.08 17.82
N VAL A 402 19.84 0.57 18.60
CA VAL A 402 19.74 0.62 20.07
C VAL A 402 18.49 1.36 20.56
N PRO A 403 18.24 2.64 20.18
CA PRO A 403 17.03 3.34 20.60
C PRO A 403 15.76 2.71 20.00
N THR A 404 15.82 2.09 18.82
CA THR A 404 14.68 1.40 18.21
C THR A 404 14.26 0.16 19.01
N ILE A 405 15.23 -0.66 19.41
CA ILE A 405 15.03 -1.86 20.24
C ILE A 405 14.56 -1.46 21.66
N TYR A 406 15.14 -0.40 22.22
CA TYR A 406 14.70 0.14 23.49
C TYR A 406 13.25 0.67 23.42
N GLY A 407 12.90 1.41 22.36
CA GLY A 407 11.53 1.84 22.10
C GLY A 407 10.54 0.67 21.94
N ALA A 408 10.96 -0.42 21.29
CA ALA A 408 10.15 -1.64 21.23
C ALA A 408 9.92 -2.25 22.63
N ASN A 409 10.94 -2.24 23.51
CA ASN A 409 10.79 -2.71 24.88
C ASN A 409 9.85 -1.83 25.71
N LEU A 410 9.94 -0.52 25.55
CA LEU A 410 9.02 0.41 26.20
C LEU A 410 7.58 0.20 25.71
N LEU A 411 7.39 0.00 24.40
CA LEU A 411 6.07 -0.10 23.80
C LEU A 411 5.41 -1.46 24.07
N TYR A 412 6.10 -2.56 23.76
CA TYR A 412 5.53 -3.93 23.84
C TYR A 412 5.91 -4.67 25.13
N GLY A 413 6.78 -4.12 25.96
CA GLY A 413 7.38 -4.84 27.08
C GLY A 413 8.42 -5.89 26.67
N GLN A 414 8.76 -5.99 25.38
CA GLN A 414 9.64 -6.99 24.80
C GLN A 414 10.68 -6.34 23.89
N TRP A 415 11.92 -6.86 23.90
CA TRP A 415 13.03 -6.33 23.08
C TRP A 415 12.85 -6.57 21.57
N ILE A 416 12.02 -7.53 21.21
CA ILE A 416 11.71 -7.89 19.83
C ILE A 416 10.19 -7.72 19.66
N PRO A 417 9.72 -7.02 18.61
CA PRO A 417 8.30 -6.88 18.36
C PRO A 417 7.60 -8.24 18.28
N PRO A 418 6.41 -8.40 18.89
CA PRO A 418 5.78 -9.71 19.07
C PRO A 418 5.48 -10.47 17.78
N TYR A 419 5.14 -9.74 16.70
CA TYR A 419 4.96 -10.29 15.36
C TYR A 419 6.18 -11.09 14.87
N MET A 420 7.39 -10.68 15.24
CA MET A 420 8.62 -11.39 14.83
C MET A 420 8.82 -12.71 15.58
N LEU A 421 8.29 -12.84 16.80
CA LEU A 421 8.50 -14.03 17.65
C LEU A 421 7.62 -15.21 17.23
N HIS A 422 6.40 -14.96 16.77
CA HIS A 422 5.40 -16.02 16.56
C HIS A 422 5.35 -16.56 15.11
N HIS A 423 5.93 -15.83 14.14
CA HIS A 423 5.87 -16.19 12.70
C HIS A 423 7.25 -16.40 12.07
N GLY A 424 8.17 -17.04 12.80
CA GLY A 424 9.51 -17.33 12.31
C GLY A 424 9.59 -18.41 11.23
N PRO A 425 10.70 -18.44 10.46
CA PRO A 425 11.01 -19.54 9.56
C PRO A 425 11.14 -20.87 10.33
N ARG A 426 10.64 -21.96 9.76
CA ARG A 426 10.82 -23.33 10.27
C ARG A 426 12.08 -23.97 9.68
N ASN A 427 12.36 -25.22 10.05
CA ASN A 427 13.49 -25.97 9.49
C ASN A 427 13.36 -26.13 7.96
N ILE A 428 14.49 -25.98 7.26
CA ILE A 428 14.60 -26.25 5.82
C ILE A 428 14.84 -27.75 5.63
N SER A 429 14.04 -28.37 4.77
CA SER A 429 14.00 -29.82 4.52
C SER A 429 13.51 -30.10 3.10
N VAL A 430 13.53 -31.38 2.68
CA VAL A 430 12.99 -31.81 1.38
C VAL A 430 11.49 -31.51 1.24
N ALA A 431 10.74 -31.45 2.35
CA ALA A 431 9.32 -31.08 2.34
C ALA A 431 9.09 -29.64 1.82
N ASN A 432 10.11 -28.77 1.85
CA ASN A 432 10.04 -27.40 1.36
C ASN A 432 10.07 -27.30 -0.18
N LEU A 433 10.34 -28.40 -0.91
CA LEU A 433 10.25 -28.41 -2.37
C LEU A 433 8.84 -28.10 -2.88
N LYS A 434 7.80 -28.58 -2.18
CA LYS A 434 6.40 -28.23 -2.49
C LYS A 434 6.15 -26.73 -2.31
N ALA A 435 6.71 -26.14 -1.25
CA ALA A 435 6.61 -24.71 -1.01
C ALA A 435 7.36 -23.90 -2.08
N PHE A 436 8.58 -24.33 -2.45
CA PHE A 436 9.37 -23.70 -3.51
C PHE A 436 8.63 -23.70 -4.85
N ALA A 437 8.12 -24.85 -5.28
CA ALA A 437 7.31 -24.95 -6.50
C ALA A 437 6.02 -24.13 -6.38
N GLY A 438 5.38 -24.16 -5.21
CA GLY A 438 4.16 -23.41 -4.96
C GLY A 438 4.35 -21.90 -5.08
N LEU A 439 5.43 -21.37 -4.52
CA LEU A 439 5.80 -19.96 -4.57
C LEU A 439 6.10 -19.46 -5.99
N LEU A 440 6.65 -20.31 -6.86
CA LEU A 440 7.09 -19.88 -8.19
C LEU A 440 6.07 -20.17 -9.30
N ILE A 441 5.43 -21.35 -9.28
CA ILE A 441 4.68 -21.86 -10.43
C ILE A 441 3.29 -22.41 -10.09
N SER A 442 2.81 -22.31 -8.84
CA SER A 442 1.42 -22.72 -8.57
C SER A 442 0.43 -21.87 -9.38
N PRO A 443 -0.63 -22.47 -9.95
CA PRO A 443 -1.63 -21.76 -10.72
C PRO A 443 -2.25 -20.56 -9.97
N ASN A 444 -2.48 -20.71 -8.66
CA ASN A 444 -3.18 -19.71 -7.87
C ASN A 444 -2.27 -18.76 -7.09
N ARG A 445 -0.97 -19.04 -6.92
CA ARG A 445 -0.04 -18.20 -6.14
C ARG A 445 1.36 -18.02 -6.72
N GLY A 446 1.68 -18.72 -7.80
CA GLY A 446 3.01 -18.74 -8.38
C GLY A 446 3.43 -17.37 -8.91
N LEU A 447 4.62 -16.92 -8.50
CA LEU A 447 5.20 -15.65 -8.94
C LEU A 447 5.25 -15.54 -10.46
N PHE A 448 5.62 -16.61 -11.17
CA PHE A 448 5.75 -16.60 -12.62
C PHE A 448 4.42 -16.80 -13.35
N ILE A 449 3.37 -17.22 -12.63
CA ILE A 449 2.01 -17.22 -13.17
C ILE A 449 1.43 -15.82 -13.11
N TYR A 450 1.62 -15.10 -12.00
CA TYR A 450 1.03 -13.77 -11.81
C TYR A 450 1.86 -12.65 -12.45
N SER A 451 3.19 -12.73 -12.34
CA SER A 451 4.11 -11.72 -12.84
C SER A 451 5.29 -12.38 -13.60
N PRO A 452 5.05 -12.98 -14.80
CA PRO A 452 6.08 -13.75 -15.49
C PRO A 452 7.33 -12.94 -15.85
N ILE A 453 7.22 -11.61 -15.92
CA ILE A 453 8.36 -10.71 -16.18
C ILE A 453 9.46 -10.85 -15.11
N LEU A 454 9.10 -11.21 -13.87
CA LEU A 454 10.05 -11.34 -12.76
C LEU A 454 10.95 -12.57 -12.90
N ALA A 455 10.65 -13.49 -13.82
CA ALA A 455 11.56 -14.59 -14.17
C ALA A 455 12.91 -14.06 -14.68
N PHE A 456 12.91 -12.96 -15.44
CA PHE A 456 14.15 -12.33 -15.91
C PHE A 456 15.01 -11.81 -14.75
N GLY A 457 14.39 -11.34 -13.66
CA GLY A 457 15.09 -10.93 -12.45
C GLY A 457 15.82 -12.10 -11.76
N TYR A 458 15.15 -13.25 -11.61
CA TYR A 458 15.80 -14.44 -11.04
C TYR A 458 16.88 -15.02 -11.96
N ILE A 459 16.68 -14.99 -13.28
CA ILE A 459 17.73 -15.36 -14.24
C ILE A 459 18.96 -14.49 -14.03
N ARG A 460 18.80 -13.16 -13.87
CA ARG A 460 19.94 -12.26 -13.59
C ARG A 460 20.59 -12.57 -12.25
N ALA A 461 19.80 -12.82 -11.20
CA ALA A 461 20.32 -13.17 -9.88
C ALA A 461 21.22 -14.41 -9.95
N ILE A 462 20.74 -15.48 -10.61
CA ILE A 462 21.47 -16.74 -10.77
C ILE A 462 22.75 -16.51 -11.59
N LEU A 463 22.66 -15.77 -12.70
CA LEU A 463 23.82 -15.43 -13.52
C LEU A 463 24.85 -14.62 -12.74
N ALA A 464 24.41 -13.72 -11.86
CA ALA A 464 25.31 -12.90 -11.06
C ALA A 464 26.14 -13.74 -10.10
N ILE A 465 25.49 -14.66 -9.38
CA ILE A 465 26.17 -15.59 -8.45
C ILE A 465 27.02 -16.61 -9.20
N ALA A 466 26.56 -17.12 -10.35
CA ALA A 466 27.32 -18.09 -11.15
C ALA A 466 28.56 -17.47 -11.82
N LYS A 467 28.55 -16.16 -12.08
CA LYS A 467 29.64 -15.44 -12.76
C LYS A 467 30.00 -14.15 -11.99
N PRO A 468 30.50 -14.27 -10.74
CA PRO A 468 30.67 -13.11 -9.86
C PRO A 468 31.72 -12.13 -10.40
N ARG A 469 32.76 -12.62 -11.09
CA ARG A 469 33.78 -11.77 -11.74
C ARG A 469 33.25 -10.91 -12.89
N LYS A 470 32.09 -11.25 -13.46
CA LYS A 470 31.43 -10.48 -14.54
C LYS A 470 30.28 -9.61 -14.02
N SER A 471 30.06 -9.63 -12.71
CA SER A 471 28.90 -8.99 -12.08
C SER A 471 29.34 -7.77 -11.30
N THR A 472 28.50 -6.76 -11.30
CA THR A 472 28.70 -5.57 -10.48
C THR A 472 28.46 -5.87 -9.01
N PRO A 473 29.07 -5.10 -8.08
CA PRO A 473 28.77 -5.20 -6.65
C PRO A 473 27.27 -5.15 -6.32
N LEU A 474 26.53 -4.29 -7.01
CA LEU A 474 25.08 -4.13 -6.83
C LEU A 474 24.32 -5.39 -7.24
N GLU A 475 24.67 -6.01 -8.37
CA GLU A 475 24.04 -7.24 -8.82
C GLU A 475 24.25 -8.39 -7.84
N LEU A 476 25.46 -8.51 -7.28
CA LEU A 476 25.77 -9.52 -6.28
C LEU A 476 24.98 -9.29 -4.99
N GLY A 477 24.86 -8.03 -4.55
CA GLY A 477 24.01 -7.66 -3.41
C GLY A 477 22.54 -7.99 -3.66
N LEU A 478 21.99 -7.60 -4.81
CA LEU A 478 20.61 -7.88 -5.21
C LEU A 478 20.33 -9.38 -5.38
N ALA A 479 21.28 -10.13 -5.94
CA ALA A 479 21.17 -11.57 -6.10
C ALA A 479 21.17 -12.26 -4.73
N ALA A 480 22.05 -11.85 -3.82
CA ALA A 480 22.06 -12.34 -2.45
C ALA A 480 20.72 -12.05 -1.75
N THR A 481 20.22 -10.82 -1.83
CA THR A 481 18.90 -10.43 -1.29
C THR A 481 17.78 -11.32 -1.82
N THR A 482 17.62 -11.40 -3.15
CA THR A 482 16.44 -12.04 -3.77
C THR A 482 16.47 -13.56 -3.66
N LEU A 483 17.65 -14.19 -3.76
CA LEU A 483 17.79 -15.65 -3.65
C LEU A 483 17.69 -16.13 -2.20
N SER A 484 18.32 -15.44 -1.25
CA SER A 484 18.21 -15.82 0.17
C SER A 484 16.78 -15.61 0.69
N PHE A 485 16.10 -14.55 0.25
CA PHE A 485 14.68 -14.32 0.57
C PHE A 485 13.80 -15.45 0.02
N LEU A 486 13.99 -15.85 -1.25
CA LEU A 486 13.25 -16.97 -1.85
C LEU A 486 13.43 -18.26 -1.04
N VAL A 487 14.67 -18.59 -0.66
CA VAL A 487 14.95 -19.77 0.17
C VAL A 487 14.25 -19.67 1.52
N LEU A 488 14.29 -18.51 2.18
CA LEU A 488 13.60 -18.32 3.46
C LEU A 488 12.09 -18.49 3.34
N LEU A 489 11.47 -17.98 2.27
CA LEU A 489 10.02 -18.12 2.06
C LEU A 489 9.59 -19.59 2.02
N THR A 490 10.45 -20.49 1.54
CA THR A 490 10.12 -21.92 1.50
C THR A 490 9.94 -22.51 2.90
N SER A 491 10.55 -21.94 3.93
CA SER A 491 10.46 -22.42 5.31
C SER A 491 9.43 -21.65 6.15
N PHE A 492 8.80 -20.64 5.59
CA PHE A 492 7.75 -19.89 6.26
C PHE A 492 6.55 -20.80 6.61
N SER A 493 5.98 -20.62 7.80
CA SER A 493 4.93 -21.52 8.29
C SER A 493 3.69 -21.50 7.41
N MET A 494 3.33 -20.30 6.94
CA MET A 494 2.25 -20.02 6.00
C MET A 494 2.82 -19.66 4.63
N TRP A 495 3.68 -20.52 4.07
CA TRP A 495 4.33 -20.27 2.77
C TRP A 495 3.33 -20.06 1.61
N TRP A 496 2.08 -20.51 1.76
CA TRP A 496 1.01 -20.25 0.78
C TRP A 496 0.49 -18.81 0.79
N GLY A 497 0.88 -17.99 1.78
CA GLY A 497 0.61 -16.55 1.82
C GLY A 497 -0.75 -16.13 2.40
N GLY A 498 -1.49 -17.08 3.01
CA GLY A 498 -2.77 -16.80 3.68
C GLY A 498 -3.81 -16.16 2.77
N TRP A 499 -4.72 -15.36 3.35
CA TRP A 499 -5.72 -14.61 2.58
C TRP A 499 -5.09 -13.43 1.85
N SER A 500 -4.86 -13.59 0.54
CA SER A 500 -4.34 -12.52 -0.32
C SER A 500 -4.54 -12.83 -1.80
N TYR A 501 -4.40 -11.81 -2.64
CA TYR A 501 -4.38 -12.00 -4.09
C TYR A 501 -2.95 -12.27 -4.58
N GLY A 502 -2.72 -13.39 -5.27
CA GLY A 502 -1.45 -13.70 -5.91
C GLY A 502 -0.24 -13.84 -4.96
N PRO A 503 0.99 -13.60 -5.45
CA PRO A 503 2.25 -13.90 -4.75
C PRO A 503 2.63 -12.83 -3.70
N ARG A 504 1.74 -12.51 -2.75
CA ARG A 504 1.92 -11.45 -1.72
C ARG A 504 3.27 -11.52 -0.99
N LEU A 505 3.80 -12.72 -0.74
CA LEU A 505 5.05 -12.89 0.00
C LEU A 505 6.27 -12.28 -0.71
N PHE A 506 6.22 -12.07 -2.03
CA PHE A 506 7.31 -11.45 -2.79
C PHE A 506 7.28 -9.92 -2.79
N CYS A 507 6.23 -9.29 -2.25
CA CYS A 507 6.06 -7.84 -2.31
C CYS A 507 7.26 -7.06 -1.75
N SER A 508 7.85 -7.51 -0.64
CA SER A 508 8.99 -6.82 -0.01
C SER A 508 10.25 -6.77 -0.86
N ILE A 509 10.45 -7.76 -1.72
CA ILE A 509 11.61 -7.82 -2.64
C ILE A 509 11.24 -7.45 -4.07
N LEU A 510 10.00 -7.03 -4.32
CA LEU A 510 9.51 -6.72 -5.66
C LEU A 510 10.37 -5.65 -6.34
N GLY A 511 10.68 -4.56 -5.63
CA GLY A 511 11.57 -3.50 -6.12
C GLY A 511 12.96 -4.02 -6.51
N PRO A 512 13.73 -4.63 -5.58
CA PRO A 512 15.01 -5.27 -5.88
C PRO A 512 14.98 -6.26 -7.07
N LEU A 513 13.96 -7.12 -7.12
CA LEU A 513 13.81 -8.10 -8.19
C LEU A 513 13.48 -7.43 -9.54
N MET A 514 12.74 -6.33 -9.51
CA MET A 514 12.45 -5.53 -10.71
C MET A 514 13.68 -4.78 -11.22
N VAL A 515 14.61 -4.38 -10.34
CA VAL A 515 15.93 -3.83 -10.77
C VAL A 515 16.75 -4.89 -11.50
N LEU A 516 16.83 -6.11 -10.97
CA LEU A 516 17.50 -7.23 -11.67
C LEU A 516 16.81 -7.55 -13.00
N THR A 517 15.48 -7.50 -13.04
CA THR A 517 14.68 -7.65 -14.26
C THR A 517 15.06 -6.59 -15.30
N ALA A 518 15.16 -5.33 -14.89
CA ALA A 518 15.57 -4.23 -15.78
C ALA A 518 16.99 -4.44 -16.35
N MET A 519 17.94 -4.87 -15.52
CA MET A 519 19.31 -5.17 -15.96
C MET A 519 19.33 -6.31 -17.00
N GLN A 520 18.55 -7.36 -16.78
CA GLN A 520 18.46 -8.48 -17.72
C GLN A 520 17.81 -8.07 -19.05
N LEU A 521 16.70 -7.32 -18.99
CA LEU A 521 15.96 -6.93 -20.19
C LEU A 521 16.74 -5.92 -21.03
N LYS A 522 17.48 -5.02 -20.40
CA LYS A 522 18.42 -4.13 -21.10
C LYS A 522 19.41 -4.95 -21.95
N ASP A 523 20.10 -5.90 -21.34
CA ASP A 523 21.11 -6.73 -22.02
C ASP A 523 20.52 -7.62 -23.13
N LEU A 524 19.25 -8.02 -23.01
CA LEU A 524 18.57 -8.84 -24.02
C LEU A 524 18.08 -8.03 -25.22
N VAL A 525 17.51 -6.84 -24.99
CA VAL A 525 16.97 -5.98 -26.06
C VAL A 525 18.07 -5.39 -26.95
N GLU A 526 19.29 -5.25 -26.42
CA GLU A 526 20.45 -4.81 -27.19
C GLU A 526 20.98 -5.87 -28.18
N ARG A 527 20.52 -7.13 -28.09
CA ARG A 527 20.95 -8.20 -29.00
C ARG A 527 20.16 -8.15 -30.32
N PRO A 528 20.83 -8.12 -31.49
CA PRO A 528 20.15 -7.97 -32.78
C PRO A 528 19.39 -9.24 -33.22
N ARG A 529 19.90 -10.42 -32.90
CA ARG A 529 19.30 -11.70 -33.28
C ARG A 529 18.13 -12.06 -32.36
N GLY A 530 16.98 -12.40 -32.94
CA GLY A 530 15.80 -12.80 -32.18
C GLY A 530 15.06 -11.67 -31.47
N ARG A 531 15.41 -10.40 -31.75
CA ARG A 531 14.80 -9.23 -31.11
C ARG A 531 13.29 -9.17 -31.29
N ALA A 532 12.79 -9.48 -32.50
CA ALA A 532 11.35 -9.47 -32.77
C ALA A 532 10.60 -10.51 -31.90
N LEU A 533 11.12 -11.74 -31.80
CA LEU A 533 10.56 -12.78 -30.93
C LEU A 533 10.60 -12.37 -29.46
N MET A 534 11.74 -11.82 -29.00
CA MET A 534 11.88 -11.33 -27.62
C MET A 534 10.86 -10.23 -27.31
N VAL A 535 10.69 -9.26 -28.21
CA VAL A 535 9.69 -8.20 -28.05
C VAL A 535 8.29 -8.79 -28.00
N ALA A 536 7.95 -9.72 -28.89
CA ALA A 536 6.64 -10.38 -28.87
C ALA A 536 6.37 -11.14 -27.55
N LEU A 537 7.35 -11.90 -27.06
CA LEU A 537 7.26 -12.61 -25.77
C LEU A 537 7.12 -11.64 -24.59
N LEU A 538 7.88 -10.54 -24.60
CA LEU A 538 7.77 -9.51 -23.57
C LEU A 538 6.40 -8.84 -23.60
N THR A 539 5.88 -8.51 -24.79
CA THR A 539 4.52 -7.97 -24.93
C THR A 539 3.49 -8.93 -24.37
N LEU A 540 3.57 -10.23 -24.69
CA LEU A 540 2.65 -11.23 -24.16
C LEU A 540 2.68 -11.30 -22.63
N VAL A 541 3.88 -11.37 -22.04
CA VAL A 541 4.07 -11.42 -20.58
C VAL A 541 3.58 -10.14 -19.91
N LEU A 542 3.79 -8.97 -20.52
CA LEU A 542 3.31 -7.69 -20.01
C LEU A 542 1.79 -7.59 -20.06
N VAL A 543 1.18 -7.98 -21.18
CA VAL A 543 -0.29 -7.98 -21.34
C VAL A 543 -0.92 -8.94 -20.33
N TRP A 544 -0.35 -10.14 -20.18
CA TRP A 544 -0.81 -11.11 -19.20
C TRP A 544 -0.70 -10.58 -17.76
N GLY A 545 0.48 -10.09 -17.35
CA GLY A 545 0.66 -9.53 -16.01
C GLY A 545 -0.27 -8.34 -15.75
N ALA A 546 -0.42 -7.43 -16.73
CA ALA A 546 -1.34 -6.30 -16.63
C ALA A 546 -2.79 -6.75 -16.44
N PHE A 547 -3.23 -7.75 -17.20
CA PHE A 547 -4.56 -8.35 -17.04
C PHE A 547 -4.75 -8.95 -15.64
N VAL A 548 -3.82 -9.79 -15.18
CA VAL A 548 -3.88 -10.45 -13.86
C VAL A 548 -3.95 -9.43 -12.74
N HIS A 549 -3.08 -8.42 -12.76
CA HIS A 549 -3.02 -7.46 -11.66
C HIS A 549 -4.14 -6.42 -11.74
N THR A 550 -4.65 -6.09 -12.94
CA THR A 550 -5.88 -5.29 -13.09
C THR A 550 -7.09 -6.02 -12.51
N LYS A 551 -7.23 -7.34 -12.77
CA LYS A 551 -8.27 -8.16 -12.13
C LYS A 551 -8.18 -8.07 -10.61
N GLY A 552 -6.98 -8.27 -10.04
CA GLY A 552 -6.77 -8.19 -8.60
C GLY A 552 -7.08 -6.82 -8.01
N ALA A 553 -6.65 -5.76 -8.69
CA ALA A 553 -6.85 -4.39 -8.23
C ALA A 553 -8.31 -3.92 -8.35
N LEU A 554 -9.06 -4.40 -9.35
CA LEU A 554 -10.44 -3.96 -9.60
C LEU A 554 -11.52 -4.81 -8.94
N ILE A 555 -11.33 -6.12 -8.85
CA ILE A 555 -12.35 -7.05 -8.36
C ILE A 555 -12.02 -7.52 -6.94
N GLY A 556 -10.74 -7.58 -6.59
CA GLY A 556 -10.28 -8.18 -5.34
C GLY A 556 -10.36 -9.70 -5.38
N ASP A 557 -10.58 -10.30 -4.21
CA ASP A 557 -10.41 -11.73 -4.03
C ASP A 557 -11.30 -12.36 -2.94
N GLY A 558 -12.35 -13.06 -3.36
CA GLY A 558 -13.14 -13.96 -2.51
C GLY A 558 -12.69 -15.43 -2.56
N TRP A 559 -11.68 -15.77 -3.38
CA TRP A 559 -11.26 -17.15 -3.62
C TRP A 559 -10.67 -17.80 -2.36
N ASN A 560 -10.04 -17.01 -1.48
CA ASN A 560 -9.40 -17.52 -0.26
C ASN A 560 -10.38 -18.21 0.70
N GLY A 561 -11.62 -17.71 0.78
CA GLY A 561 -12.60 -18.20 1.75
C GLY A 561 -13.58 -19.25 1.21
N SER A 562 -13.76 -19.33 -0.11
CA SER A 562 -14.83 -20.12 -0.74
C SER A 562 -14.29 -20.95 -1.93
N PRO A 563 -14.73 -22.20 -2.14
CA PRO A 563 -15.70 -22.94 -1.32
C PRO A 563 -15.15 -23.36 0.05
N ASN A 564 -13.84 -23.61 0.15
CA ASN A 564 -13.17 -24.00 1.40
C ASN A 564 -12.07 -22.99 1.75
N ASN A 565 -11.83 -22.73 3.03
CA ASN A 565 -10.80 -21.78 3.46
C ASN A 565 -9.38 -22.26 3.08
N ILE A 566 -8.59 -21.39 2.44
CA ILE A 566 -7.22 -21.67 1.98
C ILE A 566 -6.26 -22.03 3.12
N ASP A 567 -6.49 -21.49 4.32
CA ASP A 567 -5.63 -21.78 5.48
C ASP A 567 -5.84 -23.20 6.03
N GLN A 568 -6.97 -23.82 5.70
CA GLN A 568 -7.27 -25.21 6.01
C GLN A 568 -6.96 -26.14 4.83
N HIS A 569 -7.05 -25.62 3.59
CA HIS A 569 -6.94 -26.38 2.34
C HIS A 569 -5.89 -25.78 1.37
N PRO A 570 -4.59 -25.72 1.74
CA PRO A 570 -3.55 -25.12 0.91
C PRO A 570 -3.25 -25.91 -0.38
N GLU A 571 -3.78 -27.13 -0.54
CA GLU A 571 -3.75 -27.86 -1.80
C GLU A 571 -4.47 -27.14 -2.94
N ARG A 572 -5.46 -26.27 -2.64
CA ARG A 572 -6.17 -25.44 -3.63
C ARG A 572 -5.24 -24.54 -4.44
N LEU A 573 -4.02 -24.28 -3.96
CA LEU A 573 -3.01 -23.55 -4.73
C LEU A 573 -2.74 -24.20 -6.10
N TRP A 574 -2.90 -25.52 -6.19
CA TRP A 574 -2.65 -26.35 -7.36
C TRP A 574 -3.89 -26.69 -8.18
N ASP A 575 -5.07 -26.26 -7.73
CA ASP A 575 -6.32 -26.50 -8.45
C ASP A 575 -6.42 -25.59 -9.68
N VAL A 576 -6.31 -26.20 -10.86
CA VAL A 576 -6.43 -25.52 -12.16
C VAL A 576 -7.88 -25.30 -12.60
N THR A 577 -8.85 -25.90 -11.90
CA THR A 577 -10.28 -25.79 -12.21
C THR A 577 -10.92 -24.60 -11.50
N ASP A 578 -10.41 -24.22 -10.32
CA ASP A 578 -10.81 -23.03 -9.56
C ASP A 578 -9.66 -22.02 -9.50
N LEU A 579 -9.50 -21.24 -10.58
CA LEU A 579 -8.43 -20.26 -10.71
C LEU A 579 -8.79 -18.90 -10.10
N GLN A 580 -8.01 -18.44 -9.13
CA GLN A 580 -8.13 -17.12 -8.47
C GLN A 580 -8.09 -15.97 -9.51
N ILE A 581 -7.34 -16.12 -10.61
CA ILE A 581 -7.23 -15.11 -11.68
C ILE A 581 -8.55 -14.96 -12.46
N PHE A 582 -9.28 -16.05 -12.71
CA PHE A 582 -10.50 -16.03 -13.53
C PHE A 582 -11.79 -15.93 -12.73
N ARG A 583 -11.72 -16.09 -11.42
CA ARG A 583 -12.88 -15.92 -10.55
C ARG A 583 -13.45 -14.51 -10.68
N ASP A 584 -14.78 -14.43 -10.85
CA ASP A 584 -15.54 -13.18 -10.97
C ASP A 584 -15.16 -12.27 -12.15
N ILE A 585 -14.39 -12.79 -13.12
CA ILE A 585 -13.90 -12.02 -14.28
C ILE A 585 -15.00 -11.39 -15.14
N LYS A 586 -16.22 -11.96 -15.11
CA LYS A 586 -17.40 -11.42 -15.80
C LYS A 586 -17.72 -9.98 -15.40
N TRP A 587 -17.30 -9.56 -14.21
CA TRP A 587 -17.49 -8.19 -13.71
C TRP A 587 -16.42 -7.21 -14.21
N LEU A 588 -15.30 -7.70 -14.76
CA LEU A 588 -14.18 -6.84 -15.17
C LEU A 588 -14.58 -5.81 -16.25
N PRO A 589 -15.28 -6.18 -17.34
CA PRO A 589 -15.69 -5.21 -18.37
C PRO A 589 -16.72 -4.21 -17.84
N ILE A 590 -17.59 -4.66 -16.93
CA ILE A 590 -18.62 -3.83 -16.30
C ILE A 590 -17.92 -2.77 -15.46
N LEU A 591 -17.09 -3.16 -14.49
CA LEU A 591 -16.35 -2.25 -13.63
C LEU A 591 -15.46 -1.29 -14.43
N PHE A 592 -14.82 -1.77 -15.50
CA PHE A 592 -14.00 -0.92 -16.36
C PHE A 592 -14.83 0.15 -17.08
N ARG A 593 -15.97 -0.24 -17.67
CA ARG A 593 -16.90 0.69 -18.32
C ARG A 593 -17.47 1.69 -17.32
N GLU A 594 -17.87 1.22 -16.15
CA GLU A 594 -18.38 2.06 -15.06
C GLU A 594 -17.36 3.13 -14.66
N ARG A 595 -16.09 2.75 -14.52
CA ARG A 595 -15.00 3.68 -14.18
C ARG A 595 -14.68 4.67 -15.28
N ILE A 596 -14.82 4.30 -16.54
CA ILE A 596 -14.66 5.27 -17.65
C ILE A 596 -15.80 6.29 -17.61
N LEU A 597 -17.03 5.82 -17.40
CA LEU A 597 -18.21 6.69 -17.32
C LEU A 597 -18.15 7.62 -16.09
N ASP A 598 -17.54 7.19 -14.99
CA ASP A 598 -17.29 8.00 -13.80
C ASP A 598 -16.46 9.28 -14.09
N PHE A 599 -15.68 9.31 -15.18
CA PHE A 599 -14.90 10.48 -15.62
C PHE A 599 -15.52 11.26 -16.78
N MET A 600 -16.66 10.79 -17.31
CA MET A 600 -17.41 11.51 -18.34
C MET A 600 -18.48 12.39 -17.67
N PRO A 601 -18.69 13.64 -18.13
CA PRO A 601 -19.77 14.46 -17.60
C PRO A 601 -21.11 13.75 -17.79
N SER A 602 -21.92 13.66 -16.73
CA SER A 602 -23.26 13.10 -16.82
C SER A 602 -24.09 13.95 -17.78
N SER A 603 -24.49 13.35 -18.90
CA SER A 603 -25.44 13.91 -19.86
C SER A 603 -26.84 13.95 -19.29
#